data_AF-A0A8S3IKN4-F1
#
_entry.id   AF-A0A8S3IKN4-F1
#
_cell.length_a   1.000
_cell.length_b   1.000
_cell.length_c   1.000
_cell.angle_alpha   90.00
_cell.angle_beta   90.00
_cell.angle_gamma   90.00
#
_symmetry.space_group_name_H-M   'P 1'
#
loop_
_entity.id
_entity.type
_entity.pdbx_description
1 polymer ?
#
loop_
_entity_poly.entity_id
_entity_poly.type
_entity_poly.pdbx_seq_one_letter_code
_entity_poly.pdbx_strand_id
1 'polypeptide(L)' 'ATFKGWIEIMVDATDTKDIDIQPEYETNVYILLYFVFFIVFGSFSTLNLFIGFVIDNFNQPKRMLSFLIHNII' A
#
# COMPACT_ATOMS: atom_id res chain seq x y z
N ALA A 1 -2.82 4.24 -1.53
CA ALA A 1 -4.10 4.15 -2.24
C ALA A 1 -5.14 4.94 -1.44
N THR A 2 -5.76 5.96 -2.02
CA THR A 2 -6.63 6.92 -1.30
C THR A 2 -8.08 6.43 -1.11
N PHE A 3 -8.35 5.13 -1.23
CA PHE A 3 -9.69 4.51 -1.14
C PHE A 3 -10.81 5.25 -1.91
N LYS A 4 -10.47 6.03 -2.93
CA LYS A 4 -11.41 6.75 -3.77
C LYS A 4 -11.49 6.03 -5.11
N GLY A 5 -12.70 5.67 -5.55
CA GLY A 5 -12.92 4.90 -6.79
C GLY A 5 -12.60 3.40 -6.70
N TRP A 6 -12.19 2.89 -5.52
CA TRP A 6 -11.88 1.47 -5.35
C TRP A 6 -13.09 0.54 -5.52
N ILE A 7 -14.29 1.02 -5.16
CA ILE A 7 -15.53 0.27 -5.35
C ILE A 7 -15.81 0.06 -6.84
N GLU A 8 -15.70 1.10 -7.67
CA GLU A 8 -15.92 1.00 -9.12
C GLU A 8 -14.95 -0.01 -9.74
N ILE A 9 -13.66 0.09 -9.39
CA ILE A 9 -12.63 -0.85 -9.85
C ILE A 9 -12.93 -2.29 -9.38
N MET A 10 -13.42 -2.46 -8.15
CA MET A 10 -13.77 -3.78 -7.63
C MET A 10 -14.98 -4.38 -8.32
N VAL A 11 -16.01 -3.58 -8.60
CA VAL A 11 -17.20 -4.01 -9.34
C VAL A 11 -16.80 -4.42 -10.75
N ASP A 12 -16.07 -3.55 -11.47
CA ASP A 12 -15.57 -3.84 -12.82
C ASP A 12 -14.71 -5.11 -12.86
N ALA A 13 -13.83 -5.30 -11.86
CA ALA A 13 -13.01 -6.49 -11.76
C ALA A 13 -13.81 -7.76 -11.44
N THR A 14 -14.88 -7.66 -10.64
CA THR A 14 -15.71 -8.81 -10.24
C THR A 14 -16.55 -9.31 -11.42
N ASP A 15 -16.92 -8.42 -12.33
CA ASP A 15 -17.73 -8.75 -13.52
C ASP A 15 -16.88 -9.30 -14.69
N THR A 16 -15.54 -9.28 -14.58
CA THR A 16 -14.65 -9.80 -15.63
C THR A 16 -14.70 -11.31 -15.79
N LYS A 17 -14.60 -11.77 -17.04
CA LYS A 17 -14.65 -13.19 -17.42
C LYS A 17 -13.34 -13.68 -18.02
N ASP A 18 -13.14 -13.39 -19.30
CA ASP A 18 -12.00 -13.81 -20.11
C ASP A 18 -11.78 -12.75 -21.21
N ILE A 19 -10.66 -12.86 -21.90
CA ILE A 19 -10.26 -11.91 -22.95
C ILE A 19 -11.33 -11.88 -24.05
N ASP A 20 -11.71 -10.69 -24.49
CA ASP A 20 -12.72 -10.42 -25.54
C ASP A 20 -14.15 -10.91 -25.24
N ILE A 21 -14.47 -11.24 -23.98
CA ILE A 21 -15.84 -11.56 -23.53
C ILE A 21 -16.44 -10.38 -22.77
N GLN A 22 -17.68 -10.03 -23.08
CA GLN A 22 -18.41 -8.98 -22.35
C GLN A 22 -18.58 -9.40 -20.87
N PRO A 23 -18.30 -8.50 -19.89
CA PRO A 23 -18.52 -8.76 -18.48
C PRO A 23 -19.98 -9.16 -18.18
N GLU A 24 -20.15 -10.07 -17.22
CA GLU A 24 -21.46 -10.44 -16.67
C GLU A 24 -21.40 -10.33 -15.16
N TYR A 25 -22.52 -9.90 -14.58
CA TYR A 25 -22.65 -9.62 -13.16
C TYR A 25 -22.15 -10.78 -12.28
N GLU A 26 -21.21 -10.47 -11.38
CA GLU A 26 -20.69 -11.37 -10.34
C GLU A 26 -20.06 -12.68 -10.85
N THR A 27 -19.44 -12.68 -12.04
CA THR A 27 -18.81 -13.92 -12.55
C THR A 27 -17.59 -14.36 -11.72
N ASN A 28 -16.82 -13.42 -11.16
CA ASN A 28 -15.57 -13.72 -10.45
C ASN A 28 -15.53 -13.14 -9.03
N VAL A 29 -16.35 -13.70 -8.15
CA VAL A 29 -16.38 -13.33 -6.72
C VAL A 29 -15.04 -13.59 -6.00
N TYR A 30 -14.15 -14.44 -6.52
CA TYR A 30 -12.83 -14.68 -5.92
C TYR A 30 -11.90 -13.45 -6.03
N ILE A 31 -12.16 -12.53 -6.95
CA ILE A 31 -11.41 -11.27 -7.08
C ILE A 31 -11.54 -10.41 -5.80
N LEU A 32 -12.67 -10.50 -5.09
CA LEU A 32 -12.91 -9.77 -3.84
C LEU A 32 -11.89 -10.17 -2.77
N LEU A 33 -11.57 -11.47 -2.68
CA LEU A 33 -10.56 -11.96 -1.74
C LEU A 33 -9.19 -11.38 -2.06
N TYR A 34 -8.81 -11.30 -3.35
CA TYR A 34 -7.57 -10.65 -3.76
C TYR A 34 -7.48 -9.20 -3.27
N PHE A 35 -8.54 -8.40 -3.45
CA PHE A 35 -8.57 -7.01 -2.97
C PHE A 35 -8.47 -6.91 -1.44
N VAL A 36 -9.12 -7.81 -0.70
CA VAL A 36 -9.04 -7.84 0.78
C VAL A 36 -7.59 -8.11 1.22
N PHE A 37 -6.94 -9.12 0.66
CA PHE A 37 -5.53 -9.41 0.96
C PHE A 37 -4.63 -8.23 0.58
N PHE A 38 -4.82 -7.66 -0.60
CA PHE A 38 -4.03 -6.53 -1.06
C PHE A 38 -4.18 -5.29 -0.16
N ILE A 39 -5.38 -4.97 0.29
CA ILE A 39 -5.62 -3.82 1.18
C ILE A 39 -4.97 -4.06 2.54
N VAL A 40 -5.17 -5.23 3.14
CA VAL A 40 -4.64 -5.56 4.47
C VAL A 40 -3.11 -5.60 4.44
N PHE A 41 -2.53 -6.41 3.57
CA PHE A 41 -1.07 -6.59 3.53
C PHE A 41 -0.36 -5.43 2.85
N GLY A 42 -0.89 -4.94 1.73
CA GLY A 42 -0.29 -3.88 0.94
C GLY A 42 -0.35 -2.52 1.63
N SER A 43 -1.51 -2.13 2.16
CA SER A 43 -1.64 -0.81 2.79
C SER A 43 -0.90 -0.76 4.13
N PHE A 44 -1.02 -1.81 4.95
CA PHE A 44 -0.35 -1.84 6.25
C PHE A 44 1.17 -1.88 6.10
N SER A 45 1.70 -2.73 5.22
CA SER A 45 3.15 -2.82 5.01
C SER A 45 3.72 -1.55 4.39
N THR A 46 3.05 -0.98 3.39
CA THR A 46 3.50 0.26 2.74
C THR A 46 3.49 1.44 3.71
N LEU A 47 2.44 1.57 4.52
CA LEU A 47 2.32 2.67 5.48
C LEU A 47 3.35 2.55 6.61
N ASN A 48 3.54 1.34 7.16
CA ASN A 48 4.52 1.11 8.22
C ASN A 48 5.96 1.35 7.75
N LEU A 49 6.30 0.91 6.54
CA LEU A 49 7.62 1.17 5.95
C LEU A 49 7.82 2.65 5.63
N PHE A 50 6.79 3.33 5.12
CA PHE A 50 6.84 4.77 4.85
C PHE A 50 7.06 5.58 6.11
N ILE A 51 6.32 5.28 7.19
CA ILE A 51 6.54 5.90 8.50
C ILE A 51 7.97 5.65 8.99
N GLY A 52 8.47 4.42 8.86
CA GLY A 52 9.86 4.08 9.21
C GLY A 52 10.88 4.92 8.44
N PHE A 53 10.73 5.04 7.12
CA PHE A 53 11.59 5.87 6.28
C PHE A 53 11.54 7.36 6.69
N VAL A 54 10.34 7.89 6.94
CA VAL A 54 10.17 9.29 7.37
C VAL A 54 10.85 9.54 8.72
N ILE A 55 10.63 8.65 9.69
CA ILE A 55 11.26 8.75 11.02
C ILE A 55 12.78 8.68 10.92
N ASP A 56 13.31 7.78 10.09
CA ASP A 56 14.76 7.66 9.91
C ASP A 56 15.36 8.94 9.33
N ASN A 57 14.74 9.51 8.28
CA ASN A 57 15.16 10.78 7.70
C ASN A 57 15.21 11.92 8.73
N PHE A 58 14.21 12.04 9.61
CA PHE A 58 14.21 13.06 10.67
C PHE A 58 15.24 12.80 11.78
N ASN A 59 15.70 11.56 11.95
CA ASN A 59 16.67 11.20 12.97
C ASN A 59 18.12 11.28 12.47
N GLN A 60 18.39 11.31 11.16
CA GLN A 60 19.75 11.45 10.61
C GLN A 60 20.50 12.69 11.12
N PRO A 61 19.92 13.92 11.14
CA PRO A 61 20.64 15.11 11.61
C PRO A 61 21.01 15.02 13.10
N LYS A 62 20.11 14.47 13.92
CA LYS A 62 20.32 14.30 15.37
C LYS A 62 21.45 13.31 15.65
N ARG A 63 21.51 12.21 14.90
CA ARG A 63 22.59 11.21 15.00
C ARG A 63 23.94 11.80 14.59
N MET A 64 23.98 12.58 13.51
CA MET A 64 25.21 13.22 13.04
C MET A 64 25.74 14.24 14.07
N LEU A 65 24.86 15.05 14.66
CA LEU A 65 25.24 16.01 15.69
C LEU A 65 25.79 15.33 16.95
N SER A 66 25.15 14.25 17.41
CA SER A 66 25.62 13.45 18.54
C SER A 66 27.00 12.82 18.28
N PHE A 67 27.24 12.33 17.06
CA PHE A 67 28.52 11.72 16.69
C PHE A 67 29.66 12.73 16.68
N LEU A 68 29.40 13.95 16.19
CA LEU A 68 30.39 15.03 16.18
C LEU A 68 30.74 15.49 17.60
N ILE A 69 29.76 15.65 18.48
CA ILE A 69 29.98 16.04 19.88
C ILE A 69 30.83 14.98 20.61
N HIS A 70 30.56 13.68 20.39
CA HIS A 70 31.33 12.60 21.02
C HIS A 70 32.76 12.45 20.50
N ASN A 71 33.06 12.85 19.25
CA ASN A 71 34.44 12.81 18.74
C ASN A 71 35.25 14.08 19.06
N ILE A 72 34.58 15.16 19.46
CA ILE A 72 35.23 16.44 19.77
C ILE A 72 35.50 16.59 21.28
N ILE A 73 34.70 15.95 22.14
CA ILE A 73 34.90 15.89 23.61
C ILE A 73 35.65 14.61 23.97
#